data_AF-C7H9Y7-F1
#
_entry.id   AF-C7H9Y7-F1
#
_cell.length_a   1.000
_cell.length_b   1.000
_cell.length_c   1.000
_cell.angle_alpha   90.00
_cell.angle_beta   90.00
_cell.angle_gamma   90.00
#
_symmetry.space_group_name_H-M   'P 1'
#
loop_
_entity.id
_entity.type
_entity.pdbx_description
1 polymer ?
#
loop_
_entity_poly.entity_id
_entity_poly.type
_entity_poly.pdbx_seq_one_letter_code
_entity_poly.pdbx_strand_id
1 'polypeptide(L)'
;MPSDLATYGEDAKKLLNKLQTRNERLFMLTFLVLNVADTKQKLGNDVFQAAGVAQKYNCSLIRLDYQQEQGLVSSLPLGINQIKIQRSLTTSNVAVFVPFVTQELFQSGAAMYYGINAKSHNMIMLDRKQARCPNGLKLGTPGSGKSMSCKSEIVSVFLTTADDIFISDPEAEYYPLVKRLHGQVIKLSPTSKDYVNPLDINLNYSEDDSPLALKSDFVLSFCELVMGGKTGLEAIERTVIDRAVKAIYRPYLANPCPENMPILSDLHQALLDQHLPEADRVAQALDLYVSGSLNVFNHKTNVDIHNRLVAFDIKELGKQLKNWGCSLSKTRYGAASPRTAAKAGPHGILQTSSTFC
;
A
#
# COMPACT_ATOMS: atom_id res chain seq x y z
N MET A 1 -53.85 -5.38 39.62
CA MET A 1 -52.49 -5.96 39.69
C MET A 1 -51.56 -4.90 40.25
N PRO A 2 -50.67 -5.22 41.20
CA PRO A 2 -49.58 -4.31 41.60
C PRO A 2 -48.79 -3.86 40.35
N SER A 3 -48.38 -2.59 40.29
CA SER A 3 -47.66 -2.01 39.15
C SER A 3 -46.47 -2.87 38.72
N ASP A 4 -45.74 -3.40 39.70
CA ASP A 4 -44.53 -4.18 39.47
C ASP A 4 -44.84 -5.50 38.76
N LEU A 5 -45.94 -6.17 39.13
CA LEU A 5 -46.40 -7.42 38.51
C LEU A 5 -46.84 -7.22 37.06
N ALA A 6 -47.40 -6.06 36.73
CA ALA A 6 -47.74 -5.71 35.35
C ALA A 6 -46.48 -5.50 34.50
N THR A 7 -45.48 -4.78 35.02
CA THR A 7 -44.19 -4.55 34.35
C THR A 7 -43.41 -5.85 34.13
N TYR A 8 -43.31 -6.71 35.16
CA TYR A 8 -42.66 -8.02 35.02
C TYR A 8 -43.37 -8.91 33.97
N GLY A 9 -44.70 -8.84 33.89
CA GLY A 9 -45.49 -9.56 32.89
C GLY A 9 -45.21 -9.09 31.46
N GLU A 10 -45.08 -7.78 31.24
CA GLU A 10 -44.73 -7.24 29.92
C GLU A 10 -43.31 -7.60 29.49
N ASP A 11 -42.34 -7.50 30.39
CA ASP A 11 -40.95 -7.83 30.08
C ASP A 11 -40.75 -9.32 29.83
N ALA A 12 -41.46 -10.18 30.59
CA ALA A 12 -41.49 -11.62 30.33
C ALA A 12 -42.09 -11.94 28.95
N LYS A 13 -43.18 -11.24 28.54
CA LYS A 13 -43.76 -11.39 27.19
C LYS A 13 -42.80 -10.91 26.10
N LYS A 14 -42.10 -9.79 26.29
CA LYS A 14 -41.08 -9.30 25.36
C LYS A 14 -39.92 -10.28 25.22
N LEU A 15 -39.46 -10.87 26.32
CA LEU A 15 -38.42 -11.90 26.32
C LEU A 15 -38.90 -13.15 25.57
N LEU A 16 -40.12 -13.63 25.87
CA LEU A 16 -40.72 -14.78 25.20
C LEU A 16 -40.85 -14.57 23.69
N ASN A 17 -41.32 -13.39 23.26
CA ASN A 17 -41.39 -13.02 21.85
C ASN A 17 -39.99 -13.02 21.20
N LYS A 18 -38.97 -12.47 21.85
CA LYS A 18 -37.59 -12.51 21.32
C LYS A 18 -37.10 -13.94 21.10
N LEU A 19 -37.38 -14.84 22.04
CA LEU A 19 -36.99 -16.26 21.92
C LEU A 19 -37.73 -16.95 20.77
N GLN A 20 -39.03 -16.70 20.62
CA GLN A 20 -39.86 -17.33 19.58
C GLN A 20 -39.58 -16.78 18.18
N THR A 21 -39.38 -15.47 18.03
CA THR A 21 -39.30 -14.83 16.70
C THR A 21 -37.87 -14.64 16.19
N ARG A 22 -36.85 -14.58 17.06
CA ARG A 22 -35.46 -14.27 16.64
C ARG A 22 -34.48 -15.44 16.75
N ASN A 23 -34.97 -16.67 16.92
CA ASN A 23 -34.14 -17.87 17.10
C ASN A 23 -33.11 -17.71 18.25
N GLU A 24 -33.46 -16.94 19.28
CA GLU A 24 -32.62 -16.78 20.47
C GLU A 24 -32.88 -17.95 21.45
N ARG A 25 -31.81 -18.42 22.10
CA ARG A 25 -31.87 -19.35 23.24
C ARG A 25 -31.54 -18.63 24.54
N LEU A 26 -32.14 -19.09 25.64
CA LEU A 26 -31.75 -18.70 27.00
C LEU A 26 -30.61 -19.58 27.49
N PHE A 27 -29.60 -18.94 28.08
CA PHE A 27 -28.47 -19.60 28.73
C PHE A 27 -28.39 -19.15 30.18
N MET A 28 -28.05 -20.09 31.07
CA MET A 28 -27.68 -19.78 32.44
C MET A 28 -26.17 -19.58 32.51
N LEU A 29 -25.74 -18.39 32.92
CA LEU A 29 -24.34 -18.00 32.95
C LEU A 29 -23.93 -17.54 34.35
N THR A 30 -22.74 -17.94 34.76
CA THR A 30 -22.06 -17.39 35.96
C THR A 30 -20.96 -16.46 35.47
N PHE A 31 -20.98 -15.22 35.94
CA PHE A 31 -19.97 -14.21 35.59
C PHE A 31 -19.06 -13.99 36.79
N LEU A 32 -17.76 -14.23 36.62
CA LEU A 32 -16.75 -14.08 37.66
C LEU A 32 -15.70 -13.06 37.22
N VAL A 33 -15.27 -12.22 38.16
CA VAL A 33 -14.14 -11.30 37.98
C VAL A 33 -13.06 -11.74 38.95
N LEU A 34 -11.93 -12.21 38.41
CA LEU A 34 -10.77 -12.63 39.19
C LEU A 34 -9.74 -11.50 39.21
N ASN A 35 -9.50 -10.93 40.38
CA ASN A 35 -8.42 -9.97 40.61
C ASN A 35 -7.20 -10.69 41.19
N VAL A 36 -6.02 -10.43 40.64
CA VAL A 36 -4.74 -11.01 41.08
C VAL A 36 -3.72 -9.89 41.25
N ALA A 37 -2.99 -9.88 42.37
CA ALA A 37 -1.94 -8.89 42.63
C ALA A 37 -0.85 -9.46 43.54
N ASP A 38 0.37 -8.87 43.45
CA ASP A 38 1.54 -9.33 44.22
C ASP A 38 1.41 -9.11 45.74
N THR A 39 0.58 -8.16 46.15
CA THR A 39 0.40 -7.79 47.56
C THR A 39 -1.07 -7.59 47.91
N LYS A 40 -1.42 -7.83 49.18
CA LYS A 40 -2.79 -7.65 49.70
C LYS A 40 -3.30 -6.22 49.53
N GLN A 41 -2.41 -5.23 49.65
CA GLN A 41 -2.76 -3.81 49.49
C GLN A 41 -3.12 -3.51 48.03
N LYS A 42 -2.30 -3.98 47.06
CA LYS A 42 -2.63 -3.84 45.63
C LYS A 42 -3.94 -4.55 45.29
N LEU A 43 -4.14 -5.78 45.78
CA LEU A 43 -5.39 -6.53 45.57
C LEU A 43 -6.61 -5.76 46.08
N GLY A 44 -6.51 -5.13 47.24
CA GLY A 44 -7.59 -4.29 47.79
C GLY A 44 -7.95 -3.12 46.87
N ASN A 45 -6.93 -2.45 46.31
CA ASN A 45 -7.12 -1.37 45.35
C ASN A 45 -7.76 -1.87 44.05
N ASP A 46 -7.31 -3.01 43.51
CA ASP A 46 -7.84 -3.57 42.27
C ASP A 46 -9.31 -3.98 42.41
N VAL A 47 -9.68 -4.59 43.54
CA VAL A 47 -11.07 -4.93 43.85
C VAL A 47 -11.93 -3.67 43.95
N PHE A 48 -11.43 -2.62 44.60
CA PHE A 48 -12.15 -1.34 44.71
C PHE A 48 -12.33 -0.68 43.33
N GLN A 49 -11.32 -0.68 42.48
CA GLN A 49 -11.39 -0.16 41.12
C GLN A 49 -12.38 -0.96 40.25
N ALA A 50 -12.31 -2.29 40.30
CA ALA A 50 -13.23 -3.15 39.56
C ALA A 50 -14.69 -2.91 39.96
N ALA A 51 -14.98 -2.80 41.26
CA ALA A 51 -16.29 -2.45 41.76
C ALA A 51 -16.73 -1.06 41.27
N GLY A 52 -15.84 -0.06 41.29
CA GLY A 52 -16.12 1.28 40.81
C GLY A 52 -16.45 1.33 39.31
N VAL A 53 -15.78 0.53 38.47
CA VAL A 53 -16.11 0.43 37.04
C VAL A 53 -17.48 -0.22 36.84
N ALA A 54 -17.77 -1.32 37.52
CA ALA A 54 -19.07 -2.00 37.41
C ALA A 54 -20.23 -1.08 37.83
N GLN A 55 -20.02 -0.28 38.88
CA GLN A 55 -21.05 0.59 39.42
C GLN A 55 -21.44 1.74 38.46
N LYS A 56 -20.51 2.20 37.60
CA LYS A 56 -20.83 3.16 36.51
C LYS A 56 -21.90 2.62 35.55
N TYR A 57 -22.04 1.30 35.45
CA TYR A 57 -23.02 0.62 34.60
C TYR A 57 -24.17 0.01 35.41
N ASN A 58 -24.43 0.53 36.62
CA ASN A 58 -25.46 0.02 37.54
C ASN A 58 -25.33 -1.48 37.86
N CYS A 59 -24.11 -2.01 37.77
CA CYS A 59 -23.79 -3.39 38.13
C CYS A 59 -23.11 -3.41 39.50
N SER A 60 -23.52 -4.34 40.37
CA SER A 60 -22.90 -4.56 41.67
C SER A 60 -22.08 -5.84 41.63
N LEU A 61 -20.77 -5.74 41.91
CA LEU A 61 -19.93 -6.91 42.13
C LEU A 61 -20.12 -7.42 43.56
N ILE A 62 -20.39 -8.71 43.69
CA ILE A 62 -20.55 -9.37 44.99
C ILE A 62 -19.29 -10.18 45.26
N ARG A 63 -18.69 -9.98 46.43
CA ARG A 63 -17.53 -10.73 46.86
C ARG A 63 -17.95 -12.14 47.28
N LEU A 64 -17.23 -13.15 46.82
CA LEU A 64 -17.45 -14.56 47.17
C LEU A 64 -16.80 -14.90 48.52
N ASP A 65 -17.30 -14.28 49.58
CA ASP A 65 -16.81 -14.53 50.93
C ASP A 65 -17.11 -15.97 51.37
N TYR A 66 -16.10 -16.63 51.95
CA TYR A 66 -16.10 -18.05 52.32
C TYR A 66 -16.27 -19.03 51.15
N GLN A 67 -16.20 -18.55 49.91
CA GLN A 67 -16.25 -19.36 48.69
C GLN A 67 -15.05 -19.08 47.76
N GLN A 68 -13.92 -18.66 48.33
CA GLN A 68 -12.77 -18.20 47.55
C GLN A 68 -12.13 -19.32 46.71
N GLU A 69 -12.02 -20.53 47.27
CA GLU A 69 -11.51 -21.70 46.55
C GLU A 69 -12.42 -22.06 45.38
N GLN A 70 -13.73 -22.12 45.63
CA GLN A 70 -14.74 -22.42 44.62
C GLN A 70 -14.74 -21.35 43.52
N GLY A 71 -14.62 -20.07 43.89
CA GLY A 71 -14.52 -18.95 42.97
C GLY A 71 -13.26 -19.02 42.11
N LEU A 72 -12.12 -19.39 42.69
CA LEU A 72 -10.87 -19.56 41.94
C LEU A 72 -10.98 -20.72 40.95
N VAL A 73 -11.38 -21.91 41.41
CA VAL A 73 -11.55 -23.10 40.55
C VAL A 73 -12.50 -22.81 39.37
N SER A 74 -13.59 -22.09 39.63
CA SER A 74 -14.57 -21.71 38.61
C SER A 74 -14.08 -20.64 37.63
N SER A 75 -13.01 -19.91 37.99
CA SER A 75 -12.40 -18.88 37.14
C SER A 75 -11.25 -19.46 36.29
N LEU A 76 -10.77 -20.66 36.60
CA LEU A 76 -9.74 -21.35 35.83
C LEU A 76 -10.36 -22.02 34.58
N PRO A 77 -9.61 -22.19 33.49
CA PRO A 77 -10.08 -22.80 32.25
C PRO A 77 -10.17 -24.34 32.34
N LEU A 78 -10.67 -24.86 33.46
CA LEU A 78 -10.81 -26.29 33.74
C LEU A 78 -12.16 -26.86 33.30
N GLY A 79 -13.10 -26.00 32.87
CA GLY A 79 -14.45 -26.39 32.49
C GLY A 79 -15.34 -26.79 33.67
N ILE A 80 -14.96 -26.43 34.91
CA ILE A 80 -15.68 -26.77 36.14
C ILE A 80 -16.18 -25.47 36.77
N ASN A 81 -17.50 -25.34 36.95
CA ASN A 81 -18.10 -24.21 37.68
C ASN A 81 -18.73 -24.72 38.99
N GLN A 82 -18.19 -24.27 40.12
CA GLN A 82 -18.66 -24.60 41.47
C GLN A 82 -19.54 -23.49 42.07
N ILE A 83 -19.69 -22.36 41.39
CA ILE A 83 -20.51 -21.25 41.83
C ILE A 83 -21.95 -21.43 41.33
N LYS A 84 -22.89 -21.46 42.28
CA LYS A 84 -24.32 -21.69 42.00
C LYS A 84 -25.07 -20.44 41.53
N ILE A 85 -24.46 -19.26 41.65
CA ILE A 85 -25.07 -18.00 41.23
C ILE A 85 -25.10 -17.97 39.70
N GLN A 86 -26.29 -17.98 39.13
CA GLN A 86 -26.52 -18.00 37.69
C GLN A 86 -27.45 -16.85 37.29
N ARG A 87 -27.19 -16.26 36.13
CA ARG A 87 -28.04 -15.27 35.48
C ARG A 87 -28.52 -15.81 34.15
N SER A 88 -29.80 -15.63 33.88
CA SER A 88 -30.38 -15.99 32.59
C SER A 88 -30.10 -14.88 31.58
N LEU A 89 -29.48 -15.23 30.45
CA LEU A 89 -29.13 -14.32 29.37
C LEU A 89 -29.56 -14.91 28.02
N THR A 90 -29.92 -14.05 27.08
CA THR A 90 -30.18 -14.49 25.70
C THR A 90 -28.88 -14.69 24.93
N THR A 91 -28.94 -15.45 23.83
CA THR A 91 -27.79 -15.74 22.96
C THR A 91 -27.02 -14.47 22.56
N SER A 92 -27.74 -13.41 22.17
CA SER A 92 -27.16 -12.13 21.77
C SER A 92 -26.35 -11.48 22.89
N ASN A 93 -26.82 -11.57 24.15
CA ASN A 93 -26.10 -11.03 25.31
C ASN A 93 -24.90 -11.90 25.69
N VAL A 94 -25.00 -13.22 25.55
CA VAL A 94 -23.88 -14.14 25.80
C VAL A 94 -22.75 -13.89 24.81
N ALA A 95 -23.07 -13.62 23.54
CA ALA A 95 -22.09 -13.36 22.49
C ALA A 95 -21.17 -12.16 22.80
N VAL A 96 -21.66 -11.14 23.53
CA VAL A 96 -20.85 -9.96 23.93
C VAL A 96 -19.68 -10.34 24.85
N PHE A 97 -19.80 -11.42 25.62
CA PHE A 97 -18.73 -11.90 26.50
C PHE A 97 -17.63 -12.67 25.76
N VAL A 98 -17.82 -12.98 24.48
CA VAL A 98 -16.80 -13.62 23.66
C VAL A 98 -15.87 -12.51 23.14
N PRO A 99 -14.60 -12.42 23.55
CA PRO A 99 -13.70 -11.32 23.17
C PRO A 99 -13.31 -11.31 21.68
N PHE A 100 -13.89 -12.21 20.86
CA PHE A 100 -13.58 -12.41 19.45
C PHE A 100 -14.64 -11.84 18.50
N VAL A 101 -15.65 -11.09 18.98
CA VAL A 101 -16.70 -10.54 18.09
C VAL A 101 -16.27 -9.29 17.32
N THR A 102 -15.08 -8.73 17.60
CA THR A 102 -14.50 -7.72 16.71
C THR A 102 -13.88 -8.41 15.50
N GLN A 103 -14.32 -8.04 14.31
CA GLN A 103 -13.61 -8.41 13.09
C GLN A 103 -12.23 -7.75 13.12
N GLU A 104 -11.21 -8.55 13.43
CA GLU A 104 -9.82 -8.11 13.38
C GLU A 104 -9.21 -8.43 12.02
N LEU A 105 -8.44 -7.46 11.50
CA LEU A 105 -7.59 -7.69 10.35
C LEU A 105 -6.21 -8.09 10.88
N PHE A 106 -6.06 -9.39 11.18
CA PHE A 106 -4.83 -9.94 11.76
C PHE A 106 -4.37 -11.16 10.96
N GLN A 107 -3.61 -10.90 9.90
CA GLN A 107 -3.02 -11.94 9.07
C GLN A 107 -1.68 -12.43 9.64
N SER A 108 -1.37 -13.71 9.43
CA SER A 108 -0.10 -14.33 9.80
C SER A 108 0.88 -14.36 8.61
N GLY A 109 2.16 -14.68 8.88
CA GLY A 109 3.19 -14.75 7.85
C GLY A 109 3.82 -13.40 7.52
N ALA A 110 3.89 -13.03 6.24
CA ALA A 110 4.51 -11.79 5.75
C ALA A 110 3.61 -10.54 5.94
N ALA A 111 2.72 -10.57 6.92
CA ALA A 111 1.80 -9.47 7.20
C ALA A 111 2.55 -8.28 7.80
N MET A 112 2.24 -7.09 7.32
CA MET A 112 2.84 -5.83 7.75
C MET A 112 1.96 -5.13 8.77
N TYR A 113 2.58 -4.38 9.68
CA TYR A 113 1.88 -3.59 10.68
C TYR A 113 1.33 -2.30 10.07
N TYR A 114 0.01 -2.10 10.18
CA TYR A 114 -0.70 -0.91 9.69
C TYR A 114 -1.23 0.00 10.79
N GLY A 115 -1.16 -0.42 12.05
CA GLY A 115 -1.63 0.37 13.18
C GLY A 115 -2.39 -0.46 14.21
N ILE A 116 -3.19 0.23 15.02
CA ILE A 116 -4.06 -0.37 16.02
C ILE A 116 -5.53 -0.12 15.63
N ASN A 117 -6.36 -1.11 15.88
CA ASN A 117 -7.80 -0.99 15.76
C ASN A 117 -8.31 -0.02 16.84
N ALA A 118 -9.02 1.03 16.44
CA ALA A 118 -9.46 2.06 17.37
C ALA A 118 -10.51 1.57 18.39
N LYS A 119 -11.18 0.43 18.13
CA LYS A 119 -12.22 -0.12 19.02
C LYS A 119 -11.67 -1.18 19.96
N SER A 120 -10.90 -2.13 19.42
CA SER A 120 -10.38 -3.26 20.19
C SER A 120 -8.97 -3.03 20.73
N HIS A 121 -8.26 -2.00 20.24
CA HIS A 121 -6.85 -1.75 20.50
C HIS A 121 -5.89 -2.89 20.09
N ASN A 122 -6.38 -3.87 19.33
CA ASN A 122 -5.57 -4.92 18.74
C ASN A 122 -4.77 -4.42 17.54
N MET A 123 -3.68 -5.11 17.20
CA MET A 123 -2.86 -4.77 16.03
C MET A 123 -3.60 -5.06 14.73
N ILE A 124 -3.39 -4.21 13.73
CA ILE A 124 -3.80 -4.41 12.35
C ILE A 124 -2.59 -4.93 11.59
N MET A 125 -2.65 -6.21 11.19
CA MET A 125 -1.61 -6.91 10.45
C MET A 125 -2.17 -7.38 9.10
N LEU A 126 -1.59 -6.91 8.01
CA LEU A 126 -2.08 -7.19 6.65
C LEU A 126 -0.93 -7.47 5.68
N ASP A 127 -1.05 -8.56 4.93
CA ASP A 127 -0.29 -8.83 3.71
C ASP A 127 -1.16 -8.48 2.50
N ARG A 128 -0.88 -7.33 1.87
CA ARG A 128 -1.64 -6.88 0.69
C ARG A 128 -1.53 -7.84 -0.50
N LYS A 129 -0.51 -8.68 -0.56
CA LYS A 129 -0.35 -9.65 -1.65
C LYS A 129 -1.42 -10.75 -1.62
N GLN A 130 -2.09 -10.92 -0.47
CA GLN A 130 -3.23 -11.82 -0.32
C GLN A 130 -4.58 -11.16 -0.62
N ALA A 131 -4.60 -9.83 -0.82
CA ALA A 131 -5.81 -9.12 -1.19
C ALA A 131 -6.12 -9.30 -2.69
N ARG A 132 -7.40 -9.16 -3.06
CA ARG A 132 -7.85 -9.21 -4.47
C ARG A 132 -7.13 -8.19 -5.35
N CYS A 133 -6.75 -7.05 -4.79
CA CYS A 133 -5.95 -6.03 -5.44
C CYS A 133 -4.83 -5.61 -4.46
N PRO A 134 -3.55 -5.85 -4.77
CA PRO A 134 -2.44 -5.56 -3.86
C PRO A 134 -2.06 -4.06 -3.81
N ASN A 135 -2.74 -3.21 -4.61
CA ASN A 135 -2.44 -1.79 -4.71
C ASN A 135 -2.83 -1.05 -3.41
N GLY A 136 -2.02 -0.05 -3.04
CA GLY A 136 -2.30 0.82 -1.90
C GLY A 136 -2.46 2.28 -2.30
N LEU A 137 -3.37 2.97 -1.65
CA LEU A 137 -3.59 4.41 -1.80
C LEU A 137 -3.46 5.09 -0.44
N LYS A 138 -2.54 6.06 -0.32
CA LYS A 138 -2.32 6.84 0.90
C LYS A 138 -2.66 8.30 0.66
N LEU A 139 -3.79 8.73 1.20
CA LEU A 139 -4.29 10.10 1.11
C LEU A 139 -4.22 10.79 2.48
N GLY A 140 -4.10 12.11 2.46
CA GLY A 140 -4.05 12.92 3.67
C GLY A 140 -3.65 14.36 3.36
N THR A 141 -3.97 15.29 4.25
CA THR A 141 -3.53 16.69 4.14
C THR A 141 -2.03 16.84 4.41
N PRO A 142 -1.37 17.93 4.01
CA PRO A 142 -0.02 18.23 4.48
C PRO A 142 0.07 18.15 6.01
N GLY A 143 1.12 17.52 6.55
CA GLY A 143 1.29 17.32 8.01
C GLY A 143 0.53 16.14 8.64
N SER A 144 -0.38 15.47 7.92
CA SER A 144 -1.13 14.31 8.45
C SER A 144 -0.32 13.01 8.64
N GLY A 145 0.97 13.02 8.32
CA GLY A 145 1.84 11.84 8.47
C GLY A 145 1.91 10.91 7.26
N LYS A 146 1.45 11.33 6.07
CA LYS A 146 1.57 10.55 4.81
C LYS A 146 2.97 9.98 4.58
N SER A 147 3.99 10.83 4.54
CA SER A 147 5.37 10.43 4.28
C SER A 147 5.91 9.51 5.37
N MET A 148 5.53 9.72 6.64
CA MET A 148 5.90 8.84 7.75
C MET A 148 5.28 7.44 7.61
N SER A 149 4.01 7.37 7.23
CA SER A 149 3.33 6.10 6.93
C SER A 149 3.98 5.37 5.75
N CYS A 150 4.31 6.08 4.65
CA CYS A 150 5.03 5.50 3.51
C CYS A 150 6.42 4.98 3.90
N LYS A 151 7.22 5.77 4.63
CA LYS A 151 8.55 5.36 5.11
C LYS A 151 8.48 4.13 6.01
N SER A 152 7.52 4.08 6.92
CA SER A 152 7.31 2.93 7.81
C SER A 152 6.97 1.66 7.03
N GLU A 153 6.13 1.78 6.00
CA GLU A 153 5.79 0.66 5.14
C GLU A 153 6.98 0.19 4.30
N ILE A 154 7.75 1.10 3.69
CA ILE A 154 8.98 0.79 2.97
C ILE A 154 9.95 0.00 3.86
N VAL A 155 10.16 0.45 5.09
CA VAL A 155 11.02 -0.24 6.07
C VAL A 155 10.45 -1.62 6.40
N SER A 156 9.14 -1.73 6.62
CA SER A 156 8.49 -3.01 6.92
C SER A 156 8.68 -4.01 5.79
N VAL A 157 8.44 -3.60 4.53
CA VAL A 157 8.68 -4.44 3.34
C VAL A 157 10.15 -4.84 3.26
N PHE A 158 11.06 -3.89 3.43
CA PHE A 158 12.49 -4.13 3.34
C PHE A 158 12.96 -5.20 4.34
N LEU A 159 12.45 -5.16 5.57
CA LEU A 159 12.85 -6.04 6.67
C LEU A 159 12.11 -7.40 6.66
N THR A 160 10.87 -7.46 6.19
CA THR A 160 10.02 -8.65 6.32
C THR A 160 9.93 -9.50 5.06
N THR A 161 10.17 -8.91 3.88
CA THR A 161 10.08 -9.62 2.61
C THR A 161 11.40 -9.56 1.85
N ALA A 162 11.47 -10.28 0.72
CA ALA A 162 12.56 -10.19 -0.25
C ALA A 162 12.13 -9.41 -1.51
N ASP A 163 11.04 -8.63 -1.41
CA ASP A 163 10.49 -7.88 -2.53
C ASP A 163 11.38 -6.68 -2.88
N ASP A 164 11.42 -6.32 -4.16
CA ASP A 164 12.13 -5.14 -4.65
C ASP A 164 11.28 -3.87 -4.42
N ILE A 165 11.94 -2.77 -4.07
CA ILE A 165 11.31 -1.51 -3.66
C ILE A 165 11.80 -0.38 -4.55
N PHE A 166 10.88 0.23 -5.29
CA PHE A 166 11.17 1.33 -6.19
C PHE A 166 10.36 2.57 -5.78
N ILE A 167 11.06 3.69 -5.62
CA ILE A 167 10.48 4.94 -5.13
C ILE A 167 10.66 6.01 -6.20
N SER A 168 9.57 6.66 -6.61
CA SER A 168 9.64 7.90 -7.39
C SER A 168 9.48 9.07 -6.43
N ASP A 169 10.54 9.86 -6.25
CA ASP A 169 10.64 10.89 -5.21
C ASP A 169 10.70 12.30 -5.82
N PRO A 170 9.53 12.97 -6.03
CA PRO A 170 9.49 14.32 -6.60
C PRO A 170 9.89 15.43 -5.63
N GLU A 171 10.01 15.13 -4.34
CA GLU A 171 10.31 16.10 -3.27
C GLU A 171 11.69 15.89 -2.62
N ALA A 172 12.37 14.80 -2.98
CA ALA A 172 13.59 14.30 -2.37
C ALA A 172 13.44 14.07 -0.85
N GLU A 173 12.33 13.45 -0.43
CA GLU A 173 12.06 13.13 0.98
C GLU A 173 12.57 11.76 1.43
N TYR A 174 12.76 10.82 0.51
CA TYR A 174 13.04 9.41 0.76
C TYR A 174 14.53 9.05 0.61
N TYR A 175 15.35 9.90 -0.03
CA TYR A 175 16.78 9.65 -0.19
C TYR A 175 17.54 9.33 1.12
N PRO A 176 17.25 9.96 2.30
CA PRO A 176 17.98 9.64 3.53
C PRO A 176 17.68 8.22 4.00
N LEU A 177 16.42 7.79 3.86
CA LEU A 177 15.98 6.45 4.20
C LEU A 177 16.66 5.42 3.30
N VAL A 178 16.67 5.68 2.00
CA VAL A 178 17.27 4.80 0.99
C VAL A 178 18.77 4.62 1.25
N LYS A 179 19.50 5.73 1.48
CA LYS A 179 20.92 5.68 1.86
C LYS A 179 21.14 4.90 3.15
N ARG A 180 20.27 5.05 4.15
CA ARG A 180 20.39 4.33 5.43
C ARG A 180 20.18 2.83 5.30
N LEU A 181 19.34 2.41 4.36
CA LEU A 181 19.06 1.01 4.03
C LEU A 181 20.01 0.44 2.96
N HIS A 182 21.10 1.14 2.62
CA HIS A 182 22.07 0.75 1.59
C HIS A 182 21.44 0.56 0.19
N GLY A 183 20.34 1.26 -0.06
CA GLY A 183 19.72 1.34 -1.38
C GLY A 183 20.45 2.34 -2.28
N GLN A 184 20.05 2.36 -3.55
CA GLN A 184 20.57 3.24 -4.58
C GLN A 184 19.66 4.44 -4.79
N VAL A 185 20.24 5.64 -4.88
CA VAL A 185 19.52 6.85 -5.27
C VAL A 185 20.02 7.25 -6.64
N ILE A 186 19.12 7.30 -7.63
CA ILE A 186 19.38 7.74 -9.00
C ILE A 186 18.87 9.17 -9.11
N LYS A 187 19.77 10.13 -9.31
CA LYS A 187 19.39 11.55 -9.38
C LYS A 187 19.18 11.95 -10.83
N LEU A 188 17.93 12.20 -11.22
CA LEU A 188 17.62 12.70 -12.56
C LEU A 188 17.61 14.23 -12.53
N SER A 189 18.70 14.85 -12.97
CA SER A 189 18.79 16.31 -13.11
C SER A 189 19.77 16.73 -14.20
N PRO A 190 19.64 17.97 -14.74
CA PRO A 190 20.56 18.50 -15.76
C PRO A 190 22.04 18.54 -15.34
N THR A 191 22.30 18.58 -14.03
CA THR A 191 23.66 18.61 -13.46
C THR A 191 24.14 17.24 -12.99
N SER A 192 23.27 16.23 -13.01
CA SER A 192 23.61 14.86 -12.62
C SER A 192 24.37 14.15 -13.72
N LYS A 193 25.18 13.17 -13.32
CA LYS A 193 25.82 12.22 -14.24
C LYS A 193 25.01 10.95 -14.41
N ASP A 194 23.89 10.82 -13.72
CA ASP A 194 23.00 9.68 -13.82
C ASP A 194 22.01 9.91 -14.97
N TYR A 195 22.06 9.05 -15.98
CA TYR A 195 21.21 9.13 -17.15
C TYR A 195 20.38 7.88 -17.32
N VAL A 196 19.13 8.08 -17.72
CA VAL A 196 18.20 7.01 -18.04
C VAL A 196 17.61 7.28 -19.42
N ASN A 197 17.93 6.42 -20.38
CA ASN A 197 17.44 6.54 -21.74
C ASN A 197 15.96 6.11 -21.81
N PRO A 198 15.03 6.96 -22.25
CA PRO A 198 13.63 6.58 -22.48
C PRO A 198 13.44 5.57 -23.60
N LEU A 199 14.34 5.56 -24.58
CA LEU A 199 14.35 4.63 -25.71
C LEU A 199 15.06 3.31 -25.37
N ASP A 200 15.49 3.11 -24.12
CA ASP A 200 16.03 1.84 -23.67
C ASP A 200 14.94 0.75 -23.69
N ILE A 201 15.08 -0.26 -24.56
CA ILE A 201 14.11 -1.35 -24.72
C ILE A 201 14.72 -2.68 -24.26
N ASN A 202 13.98 -3.40 -23.43
CA ASN A 202 14.27 -4.80 -23.17
C ASN A 202 13.34 -5.66 -24.03
N LEU A 203 13.91 -6.53 -24.87
CA LEU A 203 13.16 -7.39 -25.77
C LEU A 203 12.41 -8.52 -25.04
N ASN A 204 12.71 -8.75 -23.76
CA ASN A 204 12.08 -9.78 -22.92
C ASN A 204 10.80 -9.30 -22.20
N TYR A 205 10.20 -8.19 -22.63
CA TYR A 205 9.17 -7.46 -21.86
C TYR A 205 7.77 -8.10 -21.92
N SER A 206 7.44 -8.88 -22.96
CA SER A 206 6.10 -9.44 -23.14
C SER A 206 6.10 -10.64 -24.08
N GLU A 207 5.41 -11.73 -23.68
CA GLU A 207 5.11 -12.87 -24.57
C GLU A 207 3.97 -12.54 -25.56
N ASP A 208 3.08 -11.61 -25.21
CA ASP A 208 1.84 -11.33 -25.97
C ASP A 208 1.88 -10.06 -26.86
N ASP A 209 2.65 -9.03 -26.50
CA ASP A 209 2.74 -7.75 -27.23
C ASP A 209 4.11 -7.55 -27.88
N SER A 210 4.15 -6.88 -29.03
CA SER A 210 5.42 -6.45 -29.65
C SER A 210 6.07 -5.37 -28.77
N PRO A 211 7.29 -5.60 -28.22
CA PRO A 211 7.98 -4.61 -27.37
C PRO A 211 8.14 -3.25 -28.06
N LEU A 212 8.30 -3.27 -29.39
CA LEU A 212 8.42 -2.06 -30.21
C LEU A 212 7.11 -1.26 -30.25
N ALA A 213 5.95 -1.91 -30.23
CA ALA A 213 4.65 -1.23 -30.22
C ALA A 213 4.43 -0.47 -28.91
N LEU A 214 4.64 -1.14 -27.77
CA LEU A 214 4.58 -0.51 -26.44
C LEU A 214 5.55 0.67 -26.31
N LYS A 215 6.73 0.53 -26.91
CA LYS A 215 7.73 1.60 -26.93
C LYS A 215 7.32 2.75 -27.84
N SER A 216 6.71 2.48 -29.00
CA SER A 216 6.15 3.51 -29.89
C SER A 216 5.08 4.32 -29.16
N ASP A 217 4.15 3.67 -28.46
CA ASP A 217 3.11 4.34 -27.66
C ASP A 217 3.68 5.21 -26.54
N PHE A 218 4.76 4.75 -25.89
CA PHE A 218 5.47 5.53 -24.88
C PHE A 218 6.11 6.80 -25.47
N VAL A 219 6.76 6.68 -26.63
CA VAL A 219 7.37 7.81 -27.34
C VAL A 219 6.31 8.79 -27.84
N LEU A 220 5.18 8.29 -28.35
CA LEU A 220 4.05 9.13 -28.74
C LEU A 220 3.54 9.94 -27.55
N SER A 221 3.30 9.29 -26.41
CA SER A 221 2.87 9.97 -25.18
C SER A 221 3.87 11.02 -24.68
N PHE A 222 5.17 10.80 -24.90
CA PHE A 222 6.20 11.79 -24.62
C PHE A 222 6.10 13.02 -25.54
N CYS A 223 6.02 12.79 -26.85
CA CYS A 223 5.88 13.86 -27.82
C CYS A 223 4.60 14.68 -27.58
N GLU A 224 3.48 14.04 -27.19
CA GLU A 224 2.26 14.75 -26.79
C GLU A 224 2.50 15.69 -25.60
N LEU A 225 3.21 15.21 -24.57
CA LEU A 225 3.51 16.01 -23.39
C LEU A 225 4.43 17.19 -23.72
N VAL A 226 5.46 16.95 -24.53
CA VAL A 226 6.46 17.94 -24.94
C VAL A 226 5.82 19.06 -25.76
N MET A 227 4.93 18.73 -26.69
CA MET A 227 4.30 19.74 -27.53
C MET A 227 3.27 20.59 -26.78
N GLY A 228 2.81 20.17 -25.59
CA GLY A 228 2.11 21.01 -24.63
C GLY A 228 0.80 21.66 -25.11
N GLY A 229 0.25 21.21 -26.24
CA GLY A 229 -0.91 21.82 -26.88
C GLY A 229 -2.25 21.30 -26.33
N LYS A 230 -3.25 22.19 -26.24
CA LYS A 230 -4.65 21.81 -25.90
C LYS A 230 -5.27 20.79 -26.88
N THR A 231 -4.69 20.66 -28.06
CA THR A 231 -5.15 19.79 -29.16
C THR A 231 -4.36 18.48 -29.27
N GLY A 232 -3.28 18.30 -28.50
CA GLY A 232 -2.42 17.11 -28.59
C GLY A 232 -1.70 16.98 -29.95
N LEU A 233 -1.18 15.78 -30.24
CA LEU A 233 -0.62 15.40 -31.55
C LEU A 233 -1.72 15.19 -32.59
N GLU A 234 -1.55 15.79 -33.77
CA GLU A 234 -2.36 15.53 -34.96
C GLU A 234 -2.12 14.11 -35.49
N ALA A 235 -3.06 13.56 -36.27
CA ALA A 235 -2.96 12.19 -36.80
C ALA A 235 -1.71 11.99 -37.69
N ILE A 236 -1.32 13.05 -38.43
CA ILE A 236 -0.12 13.03 -39.27
C ILE A 236 1.14 13.05 -38.40
N GLU A 237 1.19 13.87 -37.35
CA GLU A 237 2.29 13.94 -36.39
C GLU A 237 2.53 12.59 -35.70
N ARG A 238 1.45 11.90 -35.30
CA ARG A 238 1.54 10.52 -34.76
C ARG A 238 2.14 9.54 -35.76
N THR A 239 1.76 9.66 -37.03
CA THR A 239 2.25 8.79 -38.11
C THR A 239 3.74 8.99 -38.38
N VAL A 240 4.21 10.24 -38.41
CA VAL A 240 5.65 10.52 -38.63
C VAL A 240 6.51 10.10 -37.44
N ILE A 241 5.98 10.21 -36.20
CA ILE A 241 6.66 9.71 -35.00
C ILE A 241 6.78 8.19 -35.03
N ASP A 242 5.68 7.46 -35.29
CA ASP A 242 5.72 5.99 -35.35
C ASP A 242 6.69 5.49 -36.43
N ARG A 243 6.73 6.17 -37.60
CA ARG A 243 7.71 5.87 -38.65
C ARG A 243 9.15 6.11 -38.19
N ALA A 244 9.41 7.24 -37.52
CA ALA A 244 10.73 7.58 -37.00
C ALA A 244 11.19 6.56 -35.95
N VAL A 245 10.30 6.18 -35.01
CA VAL A 245 10.56 5.14 -34.02
C VAL A 245 10.95 3.82 -34.69
N LYS A 246 10.18 3.36 -35.68
CA LYS A 246 10.53 2.14 -36.42
C LYS A 246 11.88 2.26 -37.13
N ALA A 247 12.21 3.43 -37.68
CA ALA A 247 13.49 3.66 -38.35
C ALA A 247 14.68 3.56 -37.39
N ILE A 248 14.61 4.20 -36.21
CA ILE A 248 15.73 4.20 -35.25
C ILE A 248 15.97 2.84 -34.58
N TYR A 249 14.93 2.00 -34.45
CA TYR A 249 15.10 0.66 -33.87
C TYR A 249 15.53 -0.40 -34.91
N ARG A 250 15.45 -0.14 -36.22
CA ARG A 250 15.90 -1.11 -37.25
C ARG A 250 17.37 -1.55 -37.06
N PRO A 251 18.35 -0.65 -36.88
CA PRO A 251 19.74 -1.05 -36.64
C PRO A 251 19.91 -1.85 -35.35
N TYR A 252 19.21 -1.45 -34.29
CA TYR A 252 19.23 -2.16 -33.00
C TYR A 252 18.65 -3.57 -33.12
N LEU A 253 17.53 -3.76 -33.83
CA LEU A 253 16.93 -5.08 -34.03
C LEU A 253 17.78 -5.99 -34.92
N ALA A 254 18.56 -5.41 -35.85
CA ALA A 254 19.51 -6.16 -36.66
C ALA A 254 20.74 -6.62 -35.85
N ASN A 255 21.19 -5.83 -34.87
CA ASN A 255 22.28 -6.19 -33.96
C ASN A 255 22.00 -5.61 -32.55
N PRO A 256 21.34 -6.38 -31.67
CA PRO A 256 20.89 -5.91 -30.37
C PRO A 256 22.05 -5.87 -29.37
N CYS A 257 22.85 -4.82 -29.45
CA CYS A 257 23.89 -4.51 -28.48
C CYS A 257 23.63 -3.14 -27.82
N PRO A 258 24.07 -2.93 -26.57
CA PRO A 258 23.88 -1.66 -25.85
C PRO A 258 24.42 -0.43 -26.62
N GLU A 259 25.43 -0.64 -27.46
CA GLU A 259 26.04 0.40 -28.28
C GLU A 259 25.10 0.88 -29.40
N ASN A 260 24.21 0.01 -29.90
CA ASN A 260 23.25 0.32 -30.95
C ASN A 260 21.90 0.81 -30.40
N MET A 261 21.75 0.91 -29.08
CA MET A 261 20.51 1.40 -28.46
C MET A 261 20.27 2.87 -28.87
N PRO A 262 19.12 3.20 -29.47
CA PRO A 262 18.86 4.55 -29.94
C PRO A 262 18.65 5.53 -28.80
N ILE A 263 19.00 6.80 -29.02
CA ILE A 263 18.78 7.94 -28.11
C ILE A 263 17.87 8.99 -28.77
N LEU A 264 17.46 10.01 -28.01
CA LEU A 264 16.56 11.05 -28.53
C LEU A 264 17.15 11.81 -29.73
N SER A 265 18.48 11.92 -29.83
CA SER A 265 19.17 12.48 -31.01
C SER A 265 18.87 11.68 -32.27
N ASP A 266 18.81 10.35 -32.18
CA ASP A 266 18.51 9.49 -33.33
C ASP A 266 17.06 9.67 -33.76
N LEU A 267 16.13 9.79 -32.80
CA LEU A 267 14.73 10.07 -33.08
C LEU A 267 14.56 11.44 -33.75
N HIS A 268 15.26 12.46 -33.26
CA HIS A 268 15.25 13.80 -33.81
C HIS A 268 15.77 13.81 -35.25
N GLN A 269 16.89 13.13 -35.51
CA GLN A 269 17.43 13.01 -36.87
C GLN A 269 16.48 12.26 -37.80
N ALA A 270 15.90 11.14 -37.34
CA ALA A 270 14.93 10.35 -38.11
C ALA A 270 13.61 11.10 -38.40
N LEU A 271 13.28 12.15 -37.64
CA LEU A 271 12.18 13.04 -37.95
C LEU A 271 12.57 14.04 -39.06
N LEU A 272 13.74 14.66 -38.96
CA LEU A 272 14.25 15.60 -39.98
C LEU A 272 14.47 14.93 -41.35
N ASP A 273 14.93 13.68 -41.36
CA ASP A 273 15.18 12.90 -42.58
C ASP A 273 13.89 12.57 -43.37
N GLN A 274 12.70 12.78 -42.78
CA GLN A 274 11.43 12.57 -43.49
C GLN A 274 11.06 13.73 -44.42
N HIS A 275 11.66 14.91 -44.23
CA HIS A 275 11.42 16.11 -45.05
C HIS A 275 9.93 16.48 -45.17
N LEU A 276 9.19 16.37 -44.05
CA LEU A 276 7.76 16.72 -43.94
C LEU A 276 7.58 17.87 -42.93
N PRO A 277 6.75 18.89 -43.21
CA PRO A 277 6.52 20.00 -42.29
C PRO A 277 6.05 19.56 -40.89
N GLU A 278 5.24 18.51 -40.81
CA GLU A 278 4.75 17.96 -39.55
C GLU A 278 5.87 17.27 -38.76
N ALA A 279 6.80 16.61 -39.44
CA ALA A 279 7.96 15.98 -38.79
C ALA A 279 8.94 17.05 -38.29
N ASP A 280 9.16 18.12 -39.06
CA ASP A 280 10.00 19.25 -38.66
C ASP A 280 9.45 19.96 -37.41
N ARG A 281 8.12 20.10 -37.31
CA ARG A 281 7.46 20.68 -36.13
C ARG A 281 7.71 19.84 -34.88
N VAL A 282 7.60 18.52 -34.98
CA VAL A 282 7.89 17.60 -33.86
C VAL A 282 9.38 17.64 -33.50
N ALA A 283 10.27 17.65 -34.50
CA ALA A 283 11.71 17.74 -34.30
C ALA A 283 12.10 19.04 -33.55
N GLN A 284 11.58 20.19 -33.98
CA GLN A 284 11.80 21.47 -33.30
C GLN A 284 11.32 21.47 -31.84
N ALA A 285 10.18 20.84 -31.55
CA ALA A 285 9.70 20.69 -30.18
C ALA A 285 10.61 19.80 -29.32
N LEU A 286 11.23 18.78 -29.93
CA LEU A 286 12.17 17.88 -29.27
C LEU A 286 13.56 18.50 -29.07
N ASP A 287 13.94 19.53 -29.82
CA ASP A 287 15.29 20.12 -29.79
C ASP A 287 15.73 20.55 -28.38
N LEU A 288 14.81 21.12 -27.58
CA LEU A 288 15.06 21.49 -26.17
C LEU A 288 15.54 20.30 -25.31
N TYR A 289 15.08 19.08 -25.63
CA TYR A 289 15.37 17.83 -24.92
C TYR A 289 16.52 17.04 -25.55
N VAL A 290 17.03 17.48 -26.71
CA VAL A 290 18.12 16.84 -27.44
C VAL A 290 19.39 17.67 -27.30
N SER A 291 19.36 18.90 -27.80
CA SER A 291 20.50 19.83 -27.81
C SER A 291 20.39 20.94 -26.75
N GLY A 292 19.17 21.19 -26.25
CA GLY A 292 18.88 22.25 -25.30
C GLY A 292 19.17 21.92 -23.83
N SER A 293 18.61 22.75 -22.95
CA SER A 293 18.88 22.72 -21.51
C SER A 293 18.24 21.55 -20.74
N LEU A 294 17.39 20.74 -21.40
CA LEU A 294 16.68 19.60 -20.80
C LEU A 294 17.14 18.25 -21.38
N ASN A 295 18.39 18.17 -21.84
CA ASN A 295 18.99 16.99 -22.48
C ASN A 295 19.24 15.77 -21.57
N VAL A 296 18.71 15.75 -20.34
CA VAL A 296 18.88 14.66 -19.35
C VAL A 296 18.52 13.29 -19.91
N PHE A 297 17.60 13.24 -20.88
CA PHE A 297 17.10 12.00 -21.48
C PHE A 297 17.81 11.63 -22.80
N ASN A 298 18.72 12.47 -23.31
CA ASN A 298 19.41 12.26 -24.58
C ASN A 298 20.78 11.58 -24.41
N HIS A 299 20.86 10.65 -23.48
CA HIS A 299 22.07 9.91 -23.17
C HIS A 299 21.75 8.42 -23.09
N LYS A 300 22.73 7.59 -23.41
CA LYS A 300 22.63 6.16 -23.12
C LYS A 300 22.51 5.96 -21.62
N THR A 301 21.74 4.95 -21.24
CA THR A 301 21.59 4.65 -19.83
C THR A 301 22.92 4.21 -19.22
N ASN A 302 23.29 4.80 -18.09
CA ASN A 302 24.51 4.46 -17.35
C ASN A 302 24.26 4.05 -15.89
N VAL A 303 23.00 4.01 -15.47
CA VAL A 303 22.63 3.57 -14.13
C VAL A 303 22.24 2.09 -14.12
N ASP A 304 22.94 1.34 -13.28
CA ASP A 304 22.56 -0.01 -12.87
C ASP A 304 21.35 0.09 -11.92
N ILE A 305 20.39 -0.83 -12.03
CA ILE A 305 19.19 -0.91 -11.19
C ILE A 305 19.01 -2.30 -10.57
N HIS A 306 20.09 -3.07 -10.44
CA HIS A 306 20.07 -4.37 -9.76
C HIS A 306 19.93 -4.28 -8.24
N ASN A 307 20.03 -3.08 -7.64
CA ASN A 307 19.79 -2.93 -6.21
C ASN A 307 18.31 -3.19 -5.88
N ARG A 308 18.07 -3.92 -4.78
CA ARG A 308 16.72 -4.23 -4.28
C ARG A 308 15.93 -2.97 -3.90
N LEU A 309 16.60 -1.91 -3.44
CA LEU A 309 15.96 -0.65 -3.05
C LEU A 309 16.52 0.48 -3.90
N VAL A 310 15.69 1.03 -4.80
CA VAL A 310 16.07 2.11 -5.71
C VAL A 310 15.10 3.29 -5.56
N ALA A 311 15.64 4.50 -5.44
CA ALA A 311 14.86 5.72 -5.48
C ALA A 311 15.29 6.63 -6.62
N PHE A 312 14.33 7.05 -7.44
CA PHE A 312 14.50 8.05 -8.49
C PHE A 312 14.17 9.43 -7.91
N ASP A 313 15.20 10.24 -7.70
CA ASP A 313 15.04 11.64 -7.34
C ASP A 313 14.77 12.46 -8.60
N ILE A 314 13.55 12.98 -8.71
CA ILE A 314 13.08 13.81 -9.83
C ILE A 314 12.78 15.25 -9.39
N LYS A 315 13.32 15.68 -8.24
CA LYS A 315 13.03 17.00 -7.67
C LYS A 315 13.46 18.14 -8.57
N GLU A 316 14.66 18.00 -9.14
CA GLU A 316 15.32 19.00 -10.00
C GLU A 316 14.86 18.91 -11.47
N LEU A 317 13.98 17.96 -11.82
CA LEU A 317 13.30 17.98 -13.12
C LEU A 317 12.24 19.10 -13.14
N GLY A 318 12.15 19.80 -14.27
CA GLY A 318 11.11 20.81 -14.50
C GLY A 318 9.70 20.22 -14.32
N LYS A 319 8.72 21.05 -13.93
CA LYS A 319 7.34 20.59 -13.61
C LYS A 319 6.73 19.70 -14.70
N GLN A 320 6.94 20.02 -15.98
CA GLN A 320 6.44 19.23 -17.11
C GLN A 320 7.08 17.84 -17.17
N LEU A 321 8.37 17.74 -16.85
CA LEU A 321 9.14 16.50 -16.92
C LEU A 321 8.95 15.58 -15.71
N LYS A 322 8.42 16.06 -14.58
CA LYS A 322 8.19 15.19 -13.41
C LYS A 322 7.22 14.05 -13.69
N ASN A 323 6.13 14.35 -14.42
CA ASN A 323 5.17 13.32 -14.84
C ASN A 323 5.85 12.26 -15.70
N TRP A 324 6.74 12.69 -16.59
CA TRP A 324 7.43 11.81 -17.49
C TRP A 324 8.54 10.99 -16.82
N GLY A 325 9.33 11.61 -15.94
CA GLY A 325 10.30 10.90 -15.10
C GLY A 325 9.66 9.83 -14.23
N CYS A 326 8.44 10.08 -13.73
CA CYS A 326 7.65 9.06 -13.05
C CYS A 326 7.28 7.90 -13.99
N SER A 327 6.78 8.16 -15.19
CA SER A 327 6.47 7.10 -16.18
C SER A 327 7.70 6.30 -16.62
N LEU A 328 8.83 6.99 -16.86
CA LEU A 328 10.12 6.38 -17.19
C LEU A 328 10.58 5.39 -16.12
N SER A 329 10.45 5.76 -14.83
CA SER A 329 10.80 4.90 -13.71
C SER A 329 9.99 3.58 -13.71
N LYS A 330 8.73 3.63 -14.18
CA LYS A 330 7.84 2.46 -14.25
C LYS A 330 8.18 1.54 -15.43
N THR A 331 8.43 2.10 -16.61
CA THR A 331 8.78 1.30 -17.80
C THR A 331 10.11 0.59 -17.62
N ARG A 332 11.09 1.25 -17.01
CA ARG A 332 12.40 0.64 -16.77
C ARG A 332 12.39 -0.40 -15.66
N TYR A 333 11.50 -0.24 -14.67
CA TYR A 333 11.23 -1.26 -13.66
C TYR A 333 10.79 -2.60 -14.28
N GLY A 334 9.82 -2.59 -15.20
CA GLY A 334 9.34 -3.82 -15.84
C GLY A 334 10.42 -4.54 -16.65
N ALA A 335 11.43 -3.79 -17.10
CA ALA A 335 12.49 -4.25 -17.97
C ALA A 335 13.71 -4.83 -17.22
N ALA A 336 13.93 -4.49 -15.95
CA ALA A 336 15.20 -4.77 -15.28
C ALA A 336 15.15 -5.79 -14.15
N SER A 337 13.96 -6.23 -13.71
CA SER A 337 13.86 -7.31 -12.74
C SER A 337 13.85 -8.67 -13.44
N PRO A 338 14.93 -9.49 -13.35
CA PRO A 338 14.87 -10.89 -13.78
C PRO A 338 13.85 -11.71 -12.98
N ARG A 339 13.32 -11.17 -11.87
CA ARG A 339 12.29 -11.80 -11.02
C ARG A 339 10.87 -11.48 -11.46
N THR A 340 10.63 -10.45 -12.28
CA THR A 340 9.32 -10.23 -12.93
C THR A 340 9.15 -11.08 -14.20
N ALA A 341 10.24 -11.40 -14.91
CA ALA A 341 10.19 -12.28 -16.09
C ALA A 341 10.02 -13.77 -15.73
N ALA A 342 10.44 -14.17 -14.52
CA ALA A 342 10.34 -15.54 -14.04
C ALA A 342 9.44 -15.63 -12.80
N LYS A 343 8.11 -15.49 -12.97
CA LYS A 343 7.04 -16.17 -12.21
C LYS A 343 5.70 -15.43 -12.30
N ALA A 344 4.70 -16.12 -12.84
CA ALA A 344 3.35 -16.07 -12.29
C ALA A 344 3.40 -16.64 -10.85
N GLY A 345 3.71 -15.77 -9.88
CA GLY A 345 3.89 -16.07 -8.45
C GLY A 345 3.95 -14.76 -7.64
N PRO A 346 3.81 -14.79 -6.30
CA PRO A 346 3.26 -13.69 -5.50
C PRO A 346 4.29 -12.59 -5.16
N HIS A 347 5.00 -12.08 -6.16
CA HIS A 347 5.90 -10.94 -6.02
C HIS A 347 5.09 -9.65 -6.29
N GLY A 348 4.64 -9.04 -5.20
CA GLY A 348 3.83 -7.82 -5.22
C GLY A 348 4.70 -6.56 -5.23
N ILE A 349 4.30 -5.57 -6.03
CA ILE A 349 5.00 -4.31 -6.21
C ILE A 349 4.44 -3.28 -5.24
N LEU A 350 5.30 -2.64 -4.45
CA LEU A 350 4.94 -1.42 -3.72
C LEU A 350 5.21 -0.21 -4.62
N GLN A 351 4.19 0.29 -5.33
CA GLN A 351 4.24 1.63 -5.92
C GLN A 351 3.67 2.63 -4.93
N THR A 352 4.52 3.42 -4.30
CA THR A 352 4.10 4.62 -3.55
C THR A 352 4.32 5.85 -4.43
N SER A 353 3.28 6.31 -5.12
CA SER A 353 3.25 7.65 -5.68
C SER A 353 2.59 8.59 -4.68
N SER A 354 3.35 9.49 -4.08
CA SER A 354 2.78 10.65 -3.38
C SER A 354 2.35 11.67 -4.43
N THR A 355 1.18 11.46 -5.03
CA THR A 355 0.56 12.48 -5.87
C THR A 355 -0.16 13.45 -4.94
N PHE A 356 0.36 14.68 -4.86
CA PHE A 356 -0.37 15.81 -4.27
C PHE A 356 -1.58 16.08 -5.16
N CYS A 357 -2.78 15.81 -4.65
CA CYS A 357 -4.00 16.48 -5.11
C CYS A 357 -4.23 17.71 -4.24
#